data_AF-A0A1H7GF81-F1
#
_entry.id   AF-A0A1H7GF81-F1
#
_cell.length_a   1.000
_cell.length_b   1.000
_cell.length_c   1.000
_cell.angle_alpha   90.00
_cell.angle_beta   90.00
_cell.angle_gamma   90.00
#
_symmetry.space_group_name_H-M   'P 1'
#
loop_
_entity.id
_entity.type
_entity.pdbx_description
1 polymer ?
#
loop_
_entity_poly.entity_id
_entity_poly.type
_entity_poly.pdbx_seq_one_letter_code
_entity_poly.pdbx_strand_id
1 'polypeptide(L)'
;MNAVSFEIAPELRPFVDQILDRTAALYASARQPFDRLHHEMNLCACHANGCPLDFTRMVGADDFNLAHDVFGIDRHLDRDTGRLTDHFLPRFAKRQD
;
A
#
# COMPACT_ATOMS: atom_id res chain seq x y z
N MET A 1 -22.19 -4.52 -7.94
CA MET A 1 -20.92 -4.15 -7.29
C MET A 1 -19.91 -5.21 -7.70
N ASN A 2 -18.76 -4.81 -8.24
CA ASN A 2 -17.68 -5.79 -8.46
C ASN A 2 -17.03 -6.06 -7.11
N ALA A 3 -16.69 -7.32 -6.84
CA ALA A 3 -15.96 -7.68 -5.62
C ALA A 3 -14.58 -7.02 -5.61
N VAL A 4 -14.13 -6.56 -4.43
CA VAL A 4 -12.77 -6.02 -4.24
C VAL A 4 -11.75 -7.11 -4.54
N SER A 5 -10.78 -6.81 -5.41
CA SER A 5 -9.67 -7.72 -5.70
C SER A 5 -8.50 -7.50 -4.73
N PHE A 6 -7.85 -8.57 -4.31
CA PHE A 6 -6.57 -8.53 -3.57
C PHE A 6 -5.46 -9.26 -4.35
N GLU A 7 -5.76 -9.64 -5.59
CA GLU A 7 -4.86 -10.37 -6.45
C GLU A 7 -3.81 -9.42 -7.04
N ILE A 8 -2.55 -9.73 -6.81
CA ILE A 8 -1.41 -9.12 -7.49
C ILE A 8 -0.56 -10.24 -8.09
N ALA A 9 0.24 -9.91 -9.09
CA ALA A 9 1.11 -10.88 -9.73
C ALA A 9 2.09 -11.52 -8.71
N PRO A 10 2.31 -12.85 -8.72
CA PRO A 10 3.12 -13.53 -7.72
C PRO A 10 4.54 -12.95 -7.55
N GLU A 11 5.14 -12.47 -8.63
CA GLU A 11 6.45 -11.81 -8.64
C GLU A 11 6.50 -10.50 -7.84
N LEU A 12 5.34 -9.90 -7.52
CA LEU A 12 5.26 -8.68 -6.73
C LEU A 12 5.28 -8.95 -5.22
N ARG A 13 4.98 -10.18 -4.77
CA ARG A 13 4.88 -10.54 -3.35
C ARG A 13 6.15 -10.24 -2.54
N PRO A 14 7.37 -10.55 -3.02
CA PRO A 14 8.59 -10.21 -2.28
C PRO A 14 8.75 -8.71 -2.01
N PHE A 15 8.32 -7.86 -2.95
CA PHE A 15 8.39 -6.41 -2.76
C PHE A 15 7.36 -5.94 -1.72
N VAL A 16 6.16 -6.51 -1.71
CA VAL A 16 5.14 -6.23 -0.69
C VAL A 16 5.63 -6.66 0.69
N ASP A 17 6.24 -7.84 0.82
CA ASP A 17 6.80 -8.31 2.09
C ASP A 17 7.87 -7.37 2.64
N GLN A 18 8.78 -6.92 1.77
CA GLN A 18 9.82 -5.97 2.15
C GLN A 18 9.25 -4.60 2.56
N ILE A 19 8.21 -4.12 1.87
CA ILE A 19 7.48 -2.91 2.25
C ILE A 19 6.88 -3.07 3.65
N LEU A 20 6.22 -4.20 3.93
CA LEU A 20 5.60 -4.47 5.22
C LEU A 20 6.62 -4.59 6.35
N ASP A 21 7.78 -5.20 6.12
CA ASP A 21 8.86 -5.25 7.11
C ASP A 21 9.38 -3.86 7.45
N ARG A 22 9.57 -3.01 6.43
CA ARG A 22 9.96 -1.61 6.63
C ARG A 22 8.88 -0.82 7.34
N THR A 23 7.62 -0.98 6.96
CA THR A 23 6.48 -0.37 7.65
C THR A 23 6.43 -0.80 9.12
N ALA A 24 6.61 -2.09 9.43
CA ALA A 24 6.64 -2.60 10.80
C ALA A 24 7.72 -1.92 11.65
N ALA A 25 8.92 -1.71 11.08
CA ALA A 25 10.00 -0.99 11.75
C ALA A 25 9.62 0.47 12.05
N LEU A 26 8.92 1.14 11.15
CA LEU A 26 8.41 2.51 11.38
C LEU A 26 7.41 2.54 12.54
N TYR A 27 6.42 1.64 12.56
CA TYR A 27 5.48 1.51 13.68
C TYR A 27 6.20 1.23 15.01
N ALA A 28 7.16 0.31 15.01
CA ALA A 28 7.94 -0.03 16.20
C ALA A 28 8.72 1.19 16.74
N SER A 29 9.36 1.98 15.86
CA SER A 29 10.06 3.20 16.26
C SER A 29 9.13 4.27 16.86
N ALA A 30 7.87 4.31 16.39
CA ALA A 30 6.83 5.17 16.92
C ALA A 30 6.09 4.58 18.14
N ARG A 31 6.47 3.38 18.60
CA ARG A 31 5.79 2.61 19.67
C ARG A 31 4.30 2.40 19.40
N GLN A 32 3.94 2.21 18.14
CA GLN A 32 2.58 1.92 17.69
C GLN A 32 2.43 0.43 17.36
N PRO A 33 1.25 -0.17 17.57
CA PRO A 33 0.98 -1.53 17.14
C PRO A 33 0.98 -1.62 15.61
N PHE A 34 1.44 -2.74 15.07
CA PHE A 34 1.45 -3.02 13.63
C PHE A 34 0.64 -4.27 13.33
N ASP A 35 -0.34 -4.16 12.43
CA ASP A 35 -1.08 -5.28 11.88
C ASP A 35 -0.62 -5.53 10.44
N ARG A 36 0.16 -6.61 10.25
CA ARG A 36 0.74 -6.96 8.95
C ARG A 36 -0.35 -7.25 7.92
N LEU A 37 -1.35 -8.05 8.29
CA LEU A 37 -2.38 -8.50 7.37
C LEU A 37 -3.22 -7.31 6.88
N HIS A 38 -3.57 -6.41 7.79
CA HIS A 38 -4.29 -5.18 7.47
C HIS A 38 -3.55 -4.33 6.42
N HIS A 39 -2.27 -4.07 6.64
CA HIS A 39 -1.48 -3.27 5.70
C HIS A 39 -1.21 -4.02 4.38
N GLU A 40 -1.02 -5.33 4.41
CA GLU A 40 -0.88 -6.16 3.21
C GLU A 40 -2.14 -6.08 2.34
N MET A 41 -3.31 -6.32 2.94
CA MET A 41 -4.59 -6.27 2.24
C MET A 41 -4.85 -4.89 1.64
N ASN A 42 -4.51 -3.81 2.35
CA ASN A 42 -4.65 -2.45 1.84
C ASN A 42 -3.77 -2.16 0.61
N LEU A 43 -2.49 -2.58 0.66
CA LEU A 43 -1.57 -2.42 -0.47
C LEU A 43 -2.07 -3.20 -1.70
N CYS A 44 -2.53 -4.43 -1.49
CA CYS A 44 -3.07 -5.28 -2.56
C CYS A 44 -4.36 -4.70 -3.14
N ALA A 45 -5.30 -4.28 -2.29
CA ALA A 45 -6.55 -3.66 -2.71
C ALA A 45 -6.32 -2.37 -3.50
N CYS A 46 -5.48 -1.46 -2.98
CA CYS A 46 -5.12 -0.24 -3.70
C CYS A 46 -4.55 -0.55 -5.10
N HIS A 47 -3.61 -1.48 -5.16
CA HIS A 47 -2.96 -1.88 -6.41
C HIS A 47 -3.95 -2.48 -7.43
N ALA A 48 -4.80 -3.40 -6.96
CA ALA A 48 -5.68 -4.18 -7.83
C ALA A 48 -6.99 -3.45 -8.20
N ASN A 49 -7.36 -2.39 -7.47
CA ASN A 49 -8.64 -1.70 -7.65
C ASN A 49 -8.45 -0.21 -7.98
N GLY A 50 -7.71 0.08 -9.06
CA GLY A 50 -7.74 1.40 -9.70
C GLY A 50 -6.58 2.34 -9.37
N CYS A 51 -5.66 1.97 -8.49
CA CYS A 51 -4.39 2.69 -8.29
C CYS A 51 -3.20 1.72 -8.28
N PRO A 52 -2.76 1.23 -9.46
CA PRO A 52 -1.59 0.36 -9.56
C PRO A 52 -0.36 1.00 -8.91
N LEU A 53 0.21 0.32 -7.92
CA LEU A 53 1.41 0.76 -7.19
C LEU A 53 2.70 0.23 -7.86
N ASP A 54 3.76 1.04 -7.82
CA ASP A 54 5.10 0.63 -8.19
C ASP A 54 5.85 0.13 -6.94
N PHE A 55 5.65 -1.15 -6.62
CA PHE A 55 6.25 -1.76 -5.42
C PHE A 55 7.78 -1.74 -5.43
N THR A 56 8.40 -1.82 -6.62
CA THR A 56 9.86 -1.72 -6.75
C THR A 56 10.36 -0.35 -6.32
N ARG A 57 9.69 0.74 -6.75
CA ARG A 57 10.02 2.09 -6.29
C ARG A 57 9.71 2.31 -4.82
N MET A 58 8.61 1.74 -4.30
CA MET A 58 8.28 1.81 -2.87
C MET A 58 9.35 1.16 -1.99
N VAL A 59 9.89 0.01 -2.40
CA VAL A 59 10.98 -0.67 -1.69
C VAL A 59 12.21 0.25 -1.55
N GLY A 60 12.51 1.05 -2.56
CA GLY A 60 13.63 2.00 -2.56
C GLY A 60 13.31 3.38 -1.94
N ALA A 61 12.08 3.61 -1.47
CA ALA A 61 11.67 4.90 -0.89
C ALA A 61 12.41 5.20 0.41
N ASP A 62 12.62 6.47 0.76
CA ASP A 62 12.93 6.83 2.14
C ASP A 62 11.73 6.61 3.07
N ASP A 63 11.98 6.60 4.38
CA ASP A 63 10.98 6.28 5.39
C ASP A 63 9.80 7.26 5.42
N PHE A 64 10.04 8.54 5.14
CA PHE A 64 8.99 9.56 5.12
C PHE A 64 8.03 9.33 3.95
N ASN A 65 8.57 9.07 2.76
CA ASN A 65 7.79 8.79 1.57
C ASN A 65 7.05 7.45 1.67
N LEU A 66 7.67 6.42 2.27
CA LEU A 66 7.02 5.14 2.52
C LEU A 66 5.85 5.29 3.50
N ALA A 67 6.07 5.98 4.62
CA ALA A 67 5.04 6.23 5.63
C ALA A 67 3.84 7.01 5.06
N HIS A 68 4.11 8.06 4.26
CA HIS A 68 3.07 8.84 3.59
C HIS A 68 2.12 7.95 2.79
N ASP A 69 2.66 7.08 1.93
CA ASP A 69 1.84 6.26 1.06
C ASP A 69 1.10 5.17 1.84
N VAL A 70 1.76 4.46 2.75
CA VAL A 70 1.10 3.38 3.52
C VAL A 70 -0.01 3.91 4.42
N PHE A 71 0.24 5.01 5.15
CA PHE A 71 -0.77 5.60 6.04
C PHE A 71 -1.87 6.32 5.26
N GLY A 72 -1.52 6.95 4.15
CA GLY A 72 -2.49 7.57 3.27
C GLY A 72 -3.42 6.54 2.62
N ILE A 73 -2.88 5.41 2.16
CA ILE A 73 -3.71 4.30 1.66
C ILE A 73 -4.63 3.80 2.77
N ASP A 74 -4.13 3.55 3.97
CA ASP A 74 -4.99 3.05 5.06
C ASP A 74 -6.15 4.01 5.39
N ARG A 75 -5.86 5.32 5.37
CA ARG A 75 -6.85 6.36 5.65
C ARG A 75 -7.89 6.55 4.54
N HIS A 76 -7.48 6.39 3.28
CA HIS A 76 -8.28 6.79 2.12
C HIS A 76 -8.79 5.61 1.27
N LEU A 77 -8.50 4.37 1.64
CA LEU A 77 -9.01 3.20 0.96
C LEU A 77 -10.47 2.95 1.36
N ASP A 78 -11.39 3.09 0.40
CA ASP A 78 -12.75 2.61 0.53
C ASP A 78 -12.75 1.06 0.52
N ARG A 79 -13.20 0.45 1.62
CA ARG A 79 -13.17 -1.01 1.80
C ARG A 79 -14.23 -1.74 0.98
N ASP A 80 -15.28 -1.06 0.53
CA ASP A 80 -16.33 -1.66 -0.30
C ASP A 80 -15.92 -1.69 -1.78
N THR A 81 -15.04 -0.79 -2.21
CA THR A 81 -14.64 -0.66 -3.62
C THR A 81 -13.16 -0.94 -3.88
N GLY A 82 -12.31 -0.92 -2.86
CA GLY A 82 -10.85 -1.01 -2.97
C GLY A 82 -10.20 0.22 -3.59
N ARG A 83 -10.97 1.29 -3.87
CA ARG A 83 -10.48 2.51 -4.52
C ARG A 83 -10.09 3.55 -3.48
N LEU A 84 -9.16 4.43 -3.84
CA LEU A 84 -8.80 5.57 -3.01
C LEU A 84 -9.83 6.71 -3.15
N THR A 85 -10.14 7.36 -2.03
CA THR A 85 -11.08 8.48 -1.93
C THR A 85 -10.35 9.80 -1.69
N ASP A 86 -11.12 10.90 -1.57
CA ASP A 86 -10.65 12.23 -1.13
C ASP A 86 -9.49 12.82 -1.95
N HIS A 87 -9.38 12.42 -3.22
CA HIS A 87 -8.30 12.82 -4.13
C HIS A 87 -6.91 12.44 -3.64
N PHE A 88 -6.79 11.48 -2.72
CA PHE A 88 -5.50 10.96 -2.31
C PHE A 88 -4.86 10.13 -3.45
N LEU A 89 -3.59 10.41 -3.74
CA LEU A 89 -2.80 9.69 -4.72
C LEU A 89 -1.43 9.33 -4.11
N PRO A 90 -1.08 8.04 -4.00
CA PRO A 90 0.23 7.60 -3.54
C PRO A 90 1.36 8.15 -4.43
N ARG A 91 2.46 8.58 -3.82
CA ARG A 91 3.66 9.07 -4.51
C ARG A 91 4.30 8.00 -5.39
N PHE A 92 4.09 6.74 -5.04
CA PHE A 92 4.55 5.58 -5.79
C PHE A 92 3.44 4.89 -6.59
N ALA A 93 2.36 5.59 -6.94
CA ALA A 93 1.50 5.14 -8.01
C ALA A 93 2.31 4.98 -9.33
N LYS A 94 2.00 3.94 -10.11
CA LYS A 94 2.55 3.77 -11.45
C LYS A 94 2.13 4.97 -12.31
N ARG A 95 3.05 5.46 -13.12
CA ARG A 95 2.72 6.48 -14.13
C ARG A 95 1.84 5.80 -15.19
N GLN A 96 0.78 6.48 -15.59
CA GLN A 96 0.06 6.11 -16.80
C GLN A 96 0.84 6.74 -17.96
N ASP A 97 1.34 5.87 -18.84
CA ASP A 97 1.92 6.29 -20.13
C ASP A 97 0.81 6.60 -21.14
#